data_AF-A0AAW9IA59-F1
#
_entry.id   AF-A0AAW9IA59-F1
#
_cell.length_a   1.000
_cell.length_b   1.000
_cell.length_c   1.000
_cell.angle_alpha   90.00
_cell.angle_beta   90.00
_cell.angle_gamma   90.00
#
_symmetry.space_group_name_H-M   'P 1'
#
loop_
_entity.id
_entity.type
_entity.pdbx_description
1 polymer ?
#
loop_
_entity_poly.entity_id
_entity_poly.type
_entity_poly.pdbx_seq_one_letter_code
_entity_poly.pdbx_strand_id
1 'polypeptide(L)' 'MQTGTVKWFNAEKGFGFIEVEGGEDVFVHFSA' A
#
# COMPACT_ATOMS: atom_id res chain seq x y z
N MET A 1 6.48 -13.18 3.57
CA MET A 1 5.78 -11.98 4.10
C MET A 1 6.68 -10.81 3.83
N GLN A 2 6.17 -9.77 3.19
CA GLN A 2 6.92 -8.55 2.88
C GLN A 2 6.41 -7.46 3.82
N THR A 3 7.33 -6.77 4.50
CA THR A 3 6.99 -5.70 5.45
C THR A 3 7.20 -4.37 4.75
N GLY A 4 6.28 -3.44 4.94
CA GLY A 4 6.36 -2.09 4.37
C GLY A 4 5.53 -1.11 5.18
N THR A 5 5.69 0.17 4.91
CA THR A 5 4.97 1.26 5.58
C THR A 5 3.87 1.77 4.67
N VAL A 6 2.66 1.99 5.20
CA VAL A 6 1.59 2.63 4.42
C VAL A 6 2.02 4.04 4.07
N LYS A 7 2.27 4.28 2.78
CA LYS A 7 2.68 5.59 2.26
C LYS A 7 1.51 6.55 2.28
N TRP A 8 0.37 6.08 1.77
CA TRP A 8 -0.91 6.77 1.86
C TRP A 8 -2.05 5.79 1.57
N PHE A 9 -3.23 6.11 2.09
CA PHE A 9 -4.44 5.35 1.83
C PHE A 9 -5.64 6.30 1.70
N ASN A 10 -6.45 6.12 0.66
CA ASN A 10 -7.71 6.83 0.50
C ASN A 10 -8.85 5.90 0.95
N ALA A 11 -9.43 6.21 2.11
CA ALA A 11 -10.51 5.42 2.69
C ALA A 11 -11.83 5.51 1.90
N GLU A 12 -12.11 6.64 1.26
CA GLU A 12 -13.33 6.83 0.46
C GLU A 12 -13.30 5.99 -0.83
N LYS A 13 -12.12 5.86 -1.44
CA LYS A 13 -11.92 5.07 -2.66
C LYS A 13 -11.48 3.63 -2.39
N GLY A 14 -11.06 3.31 -1.16
CA GLY A 14 -10.70 1.96 -0.74
C GLY A 14 -9.36 1.45 -1.27
N PHE A 15 -8.42 2.34 -1.63
CA PHE A 15 -7.10 1.94 -2.14
C PHE A 15 -5.98 2.87 -1.68
N GLY A 16 -4.74 2.37 -1.78
CA GLY A 16 -3.53 3.14 -1.45
C GLY A 16 -2.27 2.46 -1.93
N PHE A 17 -1.14 2.90 -1.37
CA PHE A 17 0.18 2.35 -1.66
C PHE A 17 0.97 2.13 -0.38
N ILE A 18 1.75 1.06 -0.37
CA ILE A 18 2.70 0.70 0.67
C ILE A 18 4.10 0.88 0.11
N GLU A 19 4.91 1.66 0.80
CA GLU A 19 6.33 1.78 0.52
C GLU A 19 7.06 0.56 1.08
N VAL A 20 7.92 -0.03 0.26
CA VAL A 20 8.77 -1.17 0.63
C VAL A 20 10.23 -0.77 0.46
N GLU A 21 11.04 -1.03 1.48
CA GLU A 21 12.48 -0.81 1.40
C GLU A 21 13.12 -1.60 0.24
N GLY A 22 13.87 -0.90 -0.60
CA GLY A 22 14.62 -1.48 -1.72
C GLY A 22 13.75 -1.94 -2.89
N GLY A 23 12.48 -1.54 -2.96
CA GLY A 23 11.56 -1.93 -4.01
C GLY A 23 10.65 -0.81 -4.50
N GLU A 24 9.74 -1.16 -5.40
CA GLU A 24 8.69 -0.27 -5.88
C GLU A 24 7.52 -0.21 -4.90
N ASP A 25 6.75 0.88 -4.96
CA ASP A 25 5.53 1.04 -4.17
C ASP A 25 4.51 -0.06 -4.56
N VAL A 26 3.96 -0.72 -3.55
CA VAL A 26 3.01 -1.81 -3.72
C VAL A 26 1.59 -1.25 -3.60
N PHE A 27 0.78 -1.44 -4.64
CA PHE A 27 -0.64 -1.08 -4.63
C PHE A 27 -1.44 -2.00 -3.69
N VAL A 28 -2.36 -1.43 -2.92
CA VAL A 28 -3.27 -2.17 -2.04
C VAL A 28 -4.73 -1.72 -2.23
N HIS A 29 -5.65 -2.67 -2.26
CA HIS A 29 -7.10 -2.46 -2.30
C HIS A 29 -7.77 -3.17 -1.13
N PHE A 30 -8.80 -2.57 -0.53
CA PHE A 30 -9.45 -3.09 0.68
C PHE A 30 -10.06 -4.50 0.54
N SER A 31 -10.30 -4.93 -0.70
CA SER A 31 -10.92 -6.22 -1.03
C SER A 31 -9.94 -7.28 -1.59
N ALA A 32 -8.65 -6.95 -1.63
CA ALA A 32 -7.61 -7.83 -2.18
C ALA A 32 -7.27 -9.00 -1.25
#